data_AF-A0AAW0YBX4-F1
#
_entry.id   AF-A0AAW0YBX4-F1
#
_cell.length_a   1.000
_cell.length_b   1.000
_cell.length_c   1.000
_cell.angle_alpha   90.00
_cell.angle_beta   90.00
_cell.angle_gamma   90.00
#
_symmetry.space_group_name_H-M   'P 1'
#
loop_
_entity.id
_entity.type
_entity.pdbx_description
1 polymer ?
#
loop_
_entity_poly.entity_id
_entity_poly.type
_entity_poly.pdbx_seq_one_letter_code
_entity_poly.pdbx_strand_id
1 'polypeptide(L)'
;TVMTTQTTEKQDGLRALEGAIEEVTSKITSFGGTLTVKMAPKIVTDVEEADLARQLEKAEEENREVAGDDDEEEEEIGMGGIDVDSEGEEIKEEKENDVDEQ
;
A
#
# COMPACT_ATOMS: atom_id res chain seq x y z
N THR A 1 13.40 -13.62 7.32
CA THR A 1 13.00 -14.99 7.72
C THR A 1 11.87 -14.89 8.71
N VAL A 2 10.89 -15.78 8.62
CA VAL A 2 9.77 -15.89 9.55
C VAL A 2 9.81 -17.28 10.18
N MET A 3 9.61 -17.37 11.49
CA MET A 3 9.45 -18.64 12.20
C MET A 3 7.97 -18.82 12.54
N THR A 4 7.42 -19.98 12.19
CA THR A 4 6.05 -20.39 12.52
C THR A 4 6.11 -21.73 13.25
N THR A 5 5.25 -21.94 14.25
CA THR A 5 5.15 -23.21 14.96
C THR A 5 3.69 -23.49 15.26
N GLN A 6 3.24 -24.71 14.94
CA GLN A 6 1.88 -25.17 15.22
C GLN A 6 1.93 -26.12 16.42
N THR A 7 1.07 -25.89 17.40
CA THR A 7 0.96 -26.72 18.61
C THR A 7 -0.48 -26.70 19.13
N THR A 8 -0.88 -27.75 19.82
CA THR A 8 -2.14 -27.82 20.59
C THR A 8 -2.06 -26.96 21.85
N GLU A 9 -0.91 -26.98 22.53
CA GLU A 9 -0.65 -26.24 23.78
C GLU A 9 -0.01 -24.88 23.47
N LYS A 10 -0.86 -23.88 23.23
CA LYS A 10 -0.46 -22.52 22.78
C LYS A 10 0.58 -21.84 23.68
N GLN A 11 0.45 -21.99 24.99
CA GLN A 11 1.37 -21.38 25.97
C GLN A 11 2.76 -22.02 25.94
N ASP A 12 2.82 -23.35 25.84
CA ASP A 12 4.08 -24.07 25.80
C ASP A 12 4.79 -23.85 24.45
N GLY A 13 4.03 -23.76 23.35
CA GLY A 13 4.59 -23.39 22.05
C GLY A 13 5.21 -22.00 22.04
N LEU A 14 4.59 -21.03 22.71
CA LEU A 14 5.12 -19.68 22.82
C LEU A 14 6.47 -19.68 23.57
N ARG A 15 6.52 -20.34 24.73
CA ARG A 15 7.75 -20.49 25.52
C ARG A 15 8.86 -21.19 24.75
N ALA A 16 8.52 -22.23 23.99
CA ALA A 16 9.49 -22.93 23.15
C ALA A 16 10.05 -22.01 22.06
N LEU A 17 9.21 -21.16 21.45
CA LEU A 17 9.65 -20.19 20.45
C LEU A 17 10.57 -19.12 21.05
N GLU A 18 10.26 -18.64 22.25
CA GLU A 18 11.09 -17.68 22.99
C GLU A 18 12.48 -18.26 23.28
N GLY A 19 12.54 -19.48 23.84
CA GLY A 19 13.81 -20.16 24.10
C GLY A 19 14.61 -20.43 22.82
N ALA A 20 13.94 -20.78 21.71
CA ALA A 20 14.60 -20.96 20.42
C ALA A 20 15.22 -19.65 19.89
N ILE A 21 14.55 -18.51 20.07
CA ILE A 21 15.08 -17.20 19.67
C ILE A 21 16.32 -16.84 20.48
N GLU A 22 16.33 -17.11 21.79
CA GLU A 22 17.50 -16.87 22.64
C GLU A 22 18.70 -17.71 22.19
N GLU A 23 18.51 -19.02 21.98
CA GLU A 23 19.55 -19.93 21.50
C GLU A 23 20.11 -19.53 20.13
N VAL A 24 19.23 -19.15 19.20
CA VAL A 24 19.63 -18.68 17.87
C VAL A 24 20.38 -17.36 17.96
N THR A 25 19.94 -16.43 18.83
CA THR A 25 20.64 -15.15 19.06
C THR A 25 22.04 -15.40 19.60
N SER A 26 22.19 -16.29 20.59
CA SER A 26 23.46 -16.67 21.18
C SER A 26 24.41 -17.24 20.12
N LYS A 27 23.93 -18.17 19.29
CA LYS A 27 24.71 -18.74 18.19
C LYS A 27 25.10 -17.70 17.15
N ILE A 28 24.18 -16.86 16.69
CA ILE A 28 24.49 -15.84 15.67
C ILE A 28 25.53 -14.85 16.21
N THR A 29 25.41 -14.45 17.47
CA THR A 29 26.35 -13.54 18.11
C THR A 29 27.74 -14.19 18.28
N SER A 30 27.83 -15.50 18.54
CA SER A 30 29.11 -16.21 18.64
C SER A 30 29.87 -16.29 17.31
N PHE A 31 29.17 -16.24 16.18
CA PHE A 31 29.75 -16.10 14.84
C PHE A 31 30.01 -14.65 14.41
N GLY A 32 29.75 -13.66 15.29
CA GLY A 32 29.94 -12.24 15.01
C GLY A 32 28.81 -11.58 14.21
N GLY A 33 27.65 -12.23 14.09
CA GLY A 33 26.45 -11.66 13.48
C GLY A 33 25.57 -10.90 14.47
N THR A 34 24.45 -10.35 13.99
CA THR A 34 23.43 -9.69 14.82
C THR A 34 22.04 -10.15 14.40
N LEU A 35 21.19 -10.48 15.37
CA LEU A 35 19.78 -10.81 15.14
C LEU A 35 18.90 -9.71 15.74
N THR A 36 18.00 -9.15 14.93
CA THR A 36 16.99 -8.18 15.38
C THR A 36 15.60 -8.75 15.16
N VAL A 37 14.85 -8.91 16.25
CA VAL A 37 13.47 -9.37 16.22
C VAL A 37 12.56 -8.17 15.93
N LYS A 38 11.90 -8.16 14.76
CA LYS A 38 10.97 -7.07 14.38
C LYS A 38 9.62 -7.16 15.07
N MET A 39 9.18 -8.38 15.38
CA MET A 39 7.88 -8.67 15.99
C MET A 39 8.08 -9.81 16.98
N ALA A 40 7.60 -9.62 18.21
CA ALA A 40 7.62 -10.67 19.21
C ALA A 40 6.74 -11.85 18.77
N PRO A 41 7.05 -13.08 19.20
CA PRO A 41 6.18 -14.24 18.99
C PRO A 41 4.76 -13.94 19.45
N LYS A 42 3.77 -14.24 18.60
CA LYS A 42 2.35 -14.11 18.94
C LYS A 42 1.64 -15.44 18.71
N ILE A 43 0.74 -15.77 19.62
CA ILE A 43 -0.18 -16.88 19.43
C ILE A 43 -1.22 -16.42 18.42
N VAL A 44 -1.40 -17.20 17.37
CA VAL A 44 -2.48 -17.02 16.40
C VAL A 44 -3.39 -18.23 16.55
N THR A 45 -4.69 -17.99 16.58
CA THR A 45 -5.71 -19.02 16.74
C THR A 45 -6.59 -19.12 15.50
N ASP A 46 -7.14 -20.30 15.21
CA ASP A 46 -7.97 -20.55 14.03
C ASP A 46 -9.15 -19.56 13.91
N VAL A 47 -9.67 -19.08 15.04
CA VAL A 47 -10.74 -18.06 15.09
C VAL A 47 -10.22 -16.71 14.60
N GLU A 48 -9.04 -16.29 15.05
CA GLU A 48 -8.41 -15.03 14.60
C GLU A 48 -8.03 -15.10 13.12
N GLU A 49 -7.61 -16.26 12.62
CA GLU A 49 -7.35 -16.45 11.18
C GLU A 49 -8.64 -16.37 10.36
N ALA A 50 -9.73 -16.98 10.82
CA ALA A 50 -11.02 -16.92 10.15
C ALA A 50 -11.61 -15.51 10.13
N ASP A 51 -11.50 -14.77 11.23
CA ASP A 51 -11.98 -13.38 11.30
C ASP A 51 -11.09 -12.44 10.48
N LEU A 52 -9.77 -12.65 10.45
CA LEU A 52 -8.88 -11.91 9.57
C LEU A 52 -9.21 -12.18 8.10
N ALA A 53 -9.45 -13.45 7.72
CA ALA A 53 -9.83 -13.82 6.37
C ALA A 53 -11.14 -13.16 5.93
N ARG A 54 -12.16 -13.12 6.81
CA ARG A 54 -13.42 -12.41 6.54
C ARG A 54 -13.21 -10.91 6.36
N GLN A 55 -12.35 -10.29 7.18
CA GLN A 55 -12.05 -8.87 7.04
C GLN A 55 -11.33 -8.58 5.71
N LEU A 56 -10.42 -9.45 5.29
CA LEU A 56 -9.73 -9.34 4.01
C LEU A 56 -10.71 -9.52 2.84
N GLU A 57 -11.59 -10.53 2.88
CA GLU A 57 -12.61 -10.77 1.85
C GLU A 57 -13.57 -9.58 1.72
N LYS A 58 -14.07 -9.05 2.85
CA LYS A 58 -14.91 -7.86 2.85
C LYS A 58 -14.18 -6.63 2.29
N ALA A 59 -12.93 -6.42 2.67
CA ALA A 59 -12.13 -5.32 2.14
C ALA A 59 -11.82 -5.48 0.64
N GLU A 60 -11.67 -6.72 0.14
CA GLU A 60 -11.51 -7.00 -1.29
C GLU A 60 -12.81 -6.75 -2.07
N GLU A 61 -13.96 -7.09 -1.51
CA GLU A 61 -15.28 -6.82 -2.10
C GLU A 61 -15.54 -5.31 -2.20
N GLU A 62 -15.32 -4.57 -1.11
CA GLU A 62 -15.46 -3.11 -1.07
C GLU A 62 -14.49 -2.40 -2.04
N ASN A 63 -13.24 -2.86 -2.16
CA ASN A 63 -12.29 -2.28 -3.13
C ASN A 63 -12.61 -2.66 -4.58
N ARG A 64 -13.26 -3.82 -4.81
CA ARG A 64 -13.67 -4.27 -6.14
C ARG A 64 -14.87 -3.48 -6.66
N GLU A 65 -15.84 -3.18 -5.81
CA GLU A 65 -17.01 -2.37 -6.16
C GLU A 65 -16.69 -0.89 -6.43
N VAL A 66 -15.52 -0.39 -6.00
CA VAL A 66 -15.07 0.99 -6.22
C VAL A 66 -14.17 1.16 -7.47
N ALA A 67 -13.62 0.08 -8.01
CA ALA A 67 -12.56 0.15 -9.03
C ALA A 67 -13.04 0.22 -10.50
N GLY A 68 -14.33 0.22 -10.79
CA GLY A 68 -14.77 0.37 -12.18
C GLY A 68 -16.25 0.14 -12.46
N ASP A 69 -17.12 1.01 -11.95
CA ASP A 69 -18.36 1.37 -12.66
C ASP A 69 -19.03 2.61 -12.04
N ASP A 70 -18.46 3.78 -12.31
CA ASP A 70 -19.27 5.02 -12.42
C ASP A 70 -18.61 6.04 -13.37
N ASP A 71 -18.00 5.56 -14.46
CA ASP A 71 -17.69 6.38 -15.65
C ASP A 71 -18.47 5.83 -16.86
N GLU A 72 -19.80 5.74 -16.72
CA GLU A 72 -20.68 5.93 -17.87
C GLU A 72 -20.76 7.45 -18.13
N GLU A 73 -19.83 7.98 -18.93
CA GLU A 73 -20.05 8.97 -20.02
C GLU A 73 -18.77 9.74 -20.36
N GLU A 74 -18.44 9.71 -21.66
CA GLU A 74 -17.65 10.71 -22.40
C GLU A 74 -16.12 10.54 -22.57
N GLU A 75 -15.68 9.37 -23.07
CA GLU A 75 -14.46 9.31 -23.90
C GLU A 75 -14.76 9.69 -25.36
N GLU A 76 -14.85 11.00 -25.65
CA GLU A 76 -14.43 11.55 -26.95
C GLU A 76 -13.93 13.00 -26.80
N ILE A 77 -12.76 13.17 -26.17
CA ILE A 77 -11.91 14.35 -26.46
C ILE A 77 -10.53 13.83 -26.86
N GLY A 78 -10.46 13.44 -28.12
CA GLY A 78 -9.23 13.14 -28.82
C GLY A 78 -8.28 14.32 -28.73
N MET A 79 -7.13 14.09 -28.10
CA MET A 79 -5.97 14.97 -28.16
C MET A 79 -5.41 14.95 -29.59
N GLY A 80 -6.03 15.72 -30.50
CA GLY A 80 -5.69 15.74 -31.92
C GLY A 80 -6.27 16.97 -32.61
N GLY A 81 -5.54 18.08 -32.57
CA GLY A 81 -5.95 19.33 -33.22
C GLY A 81 -4.92 20.44 -33.07
N ILE A 82 -3.69 20.20 -33.52
CA ILE A 82 -2.76 21.28 -33.89
C ILE A 82 -2.94 21.47 -35.40
N ASP A 83 -3.86 22.36 -35.78
CA ASP A 83 -3.88 22.95 -37.12
C ASP A 83 -3.15 24.28 -37.06
N VAL A 84 -1.87 24.23 -37.41
CA VAL A 84 -1.07 25.40 -37.76
C VAL A 84 -1.52 25.83 -39.14
N ASP A 85 -2.44 26.78 -39.25
CA ASP A 85 -2.60 27.63 -40.45
C ASP A 85 -3.49 28.84 -40.12
N SER A 86 -2.85 29.93 -39.68
CA SER A 86 -3.46 31.26 -39.80
C SER A 86 -2.36 32.23 -40.25
N GLU A 87 -2.32 32.42 -41.57
CA GLU A 87 -1.55 33.48 -42.22
C GLU A 87 -1.92 34.85 -41.64
N GLY A 88 -0.90 35.68 -41.49
CA GLY A 88 -0.89 36.79 -40.55
C GLY A 88 -1.71 38.02 -40.92
N GLU A 89 -1.93 38.83 -39.89
CA GLU A 89 -2.06 40.28 -40.00
C GLU A 89 -1.22 40.91 -38.88
N GLU A 90 -0.28 41.79 -39.28
CA GLU A 90 0.43 42.72 -38.41
C GLU A 90 -0.60 43.58 -37.65
N ILE A 91 -0.35 44.07 -36.43
CA ILE A 91 0.17 45.42 -36.15
C ILE A 91 0.57 45.51 -34.65
N LYS A 92 1.60 46.32 -34.43
CA LYS A 92 2.35 46.71 -33.22
C LYS A 92 1.53 47.29 -32.05
N GLU A 93 2.17 47.21 -30.87
CA GLU A 93 2.26 48.21 -29.78
C GLU A 93 0.91 48.72 -29.19
N GLU A 94 0.68 48.88 -27.90
CA GLU A 94 1.57 49.18 -26.78
C GLU A 94 0.79 48.95 -25.48
N LYS A 95 1.49 49.18 -24.39
CA LYS A 95 1.21 48.87 -22.99
C LYS A 95 -0.06 49.48 -22.37
N GLU A 96 -0.38 48.85 -21.23
CA GLU A 96 -0.64 49.47 -19.92
C GLU A 96 -2.07 49.85 -19.51
N ASN A 97 -2.35 49.43 -18.26
CA ASN A 97 -3.25 50.00 -17.26
C ASN A 97 -4.73 49.82 -17.55
N ASP A 98 -5.63 49.62 -16.59
CA ASP A 98 -5.62 49.49 -15.14
C ASP A 98 -7.07 49.04 -14.82
N VAL A 99 -7.28 48.44 -13.65
CA VAL A 99 -8.48 48.65 -12.80
C VAL A 99 -9.81 48.11 -13.35
N ASP A 100 -10.33 47.00 -12.82
CA ASP A 100 -11.03 46.84 -11.52
C ASP A 100 -12.55 46.75 -11.77
N GLU A 101 -13.17 45.83 -11.04
CA GLU A 101 -14.57 45.86 -10.58
C GLU A 101 -15.67 46.30 -11.57
N GLN A 102 -16.49 45.35 -12.04
CA GLN A 102 -17.67 44.86 -11.30
C GLN A 102 -18.41 43.77 -12.06
#